data_AF-A0A4S4DBX6-F1
#
_entry.id   AF-A0A4S4DBX6-F1
#
_cell.length_a   1.000
_cell.length_b   1.000
_cell.length_c   1.000
_cell.angle_alpha   90.00
_cell.angle_beta   90.00
_cell.angle_gamma   90.00
#
_symmetry.space_group_name_H-M   'P 1'
#
loop_
_entity.id
_entity.type
_entity.pdbx_description
1 polymer ?
#
loop_
_entity_poly.entity_id
_entity_poly.type
_entity_poly.pdbx_seq_one_letter_code
_entity_poly.pdbx_strand_id
1 'polypeptide(L)'
;MSATATTTIYSSFPHLLPTTTTTTTTLYFTNSHSHSTSKSNTFPPQVSSTKINTTCAVPPIPKFPHPPWTVSEIAEAINGTILKWGPPGSISTDTRTLQPGQWFFAITGLNFDAHHFITPNLYSLGCVGVIANRVSHNWDKGFVQIESSSNNNTLISLNKMAIYARNRFHGPLIGLTGSVGKTTTRTMIALALEGLGSVHQSPGNWNNRIGVSLSLIGIPRNVDFAVLELGMSGKGEILELARMCRPSIRVILNVGASHLGNFGSLEEVSVAKGEILREAKPGDVCVLFADDPLVMSLPVPIGVKRAESTRWHVNLYSLMSLNSTRIDVDMPDAGGHLGSVYSLMSL
;
A
#
# COMPACT_ATOMS: atom_id res chain seq x y z
N MET A 1 -15.78 41.00 -55.07
CA MET A 1 -16.59 40.89 -53.84
C MET A 1 -15.61 40.68 -52.69
N SER A 2 -15.55 41.71 -51.83
CA SER A 2 -15.02 41.83 -50.45
C SER A 2 -13.98 40.85 -49.90
N ALA A 3 -13.04 41.23 -49.03
CA ALA A 3 -12.41 42.47 -48.59
C ALA A 3 -11.43 42.01 -47.50
N THR A 4 -10.23 42.56 -47.51
CA THR A 4 -9.21 42.52 -46.46
C THR A 4 -9.68 43.27 -45.19
N ALA A 5 -9.24 42.83 -44.01
CA ALA A 5 -8.71 43.72 -42.94
C ALA A 5 -8.23 42.95 -41.69
N THR A 6 -6.98 43.21 -41.33
CA THR A 6 -6.32 43.00 -40.04
C THR A 6 -6.93 43.89 -38.94
N THR A 7 -6.89 43.50 -37.66
CA THR A 7 -6.64 44.38 -36.48
C THR A 7 -6.45 43.56 -35.20
N THR A 8 -5.37 43.86 -34.47
CA THR A 8 -5.03 43.47 -33.08
C THR A 8 -5.72 44.42 -32.09
N ILE A 9 -6.11 43.99 -30.87
CA ILE A 9 -6.01 44.73 -29.58
C ILE A 9 -6.49 43.86 -28.38
N TYR A 10 -5.94 44.22 -27.21
CA TYR A 10 -5.83 43.62 -25.86
C TYR A 10 -7.07 43.25 -25.01
N SER A 11 -6.79 42.36 -24.04
CA SER A 11 -7.24 42.23 -22.63
C SER A 11 -8.71 42.03 -22.25
N SER A 12 -9.01 40.95 -21.51
CA SER A 12 -9.37 40.99 -20.07
C SER A 12 -9.80 39.61 -19.53
N PHE A 13 -9.26 39.24 -18.36
CA PHE A 13 -9.66 38.08 -17.54
C PHE A 13 -11.05 38.30 -16.93
N PRO A 14 -11.80 37.21 -16.67
CA PRO A 14 -12.33 37.04 -15.31
C PRO A 14 -12.04 35.65 -14.74
N HIS A 15 -11.62 35.63 -13.48
CA HIS A 15 -11.54 34.45 -12.63
C HIS A 15 -12.91 33.79 -12.48
N LEU A 16 -13.01 32.50 -12.82
CA LEU A 16 -14.12 31.62 -12.44
C LEU A 16 -13.59 30.59 -11.44
N LEU A 17 -13.99 30.76 -10.19
CA LEU A 17 -13.81 29.79 -9.10
C LEU A 17 -14.61 28.51 -9.41
N PRO A 18 -14.09 27.30 -9.12
CA PRO A 18 -14.86 26.07 -9.27
C PRO A 18 -15.86 25.93 -8.12
N THR A 19 -17.14 25.77 -8.47
CA THR A 19 -18.24 25.44 -7.56
C THR A 19 -18.09 24.00 -7.05
N THR A 20 -18.10 23.81 -5.74
CA THR A 20 -18.09 22.48 -5.11
C THR A 20 -19.47 21.83 -5.21
N THR A 21 -19.61 20.78 -6.01
CA THR A 21 -20.77 19.89 -5.99
C THR A 21 -20.76 19.06 -4.71
N THR A 22 -21.81 19.21 -3.90
CA THR A 22 -22.02 18.43 -2.67
C THR A 22 -22.89 17.21 -3.02
N THR A 23 -22.34 16.00 -2.97
CA THR A 23 -23.13 14.76 -3.12
C THR A 23 -23.49 14.25 -1.74
N THR A 24 -24.78 14.26 -1.40
CA THR A 24 -25.30 13.67 -0.16
C THR A 24 -25.71 12.22 -0.46
N THR A 25 -25.02 11.24 0.11
CA THR A 25 -25.42 9.83 0.05
C THR A 25 -26.10 9.45 1.35
N THR A 26 -27.41 9.23 1.31
CA THR A 26 -28.20 8.70 2.43
C THR A 26 -28.18 7.18 2.36
N LEU A 27 -27.58 6.51 3.35
CA LEU A 27 -27.64 5.05 3.51
C LEU A 27 -28.84 4.69 4.40
N TYR A 28 -29.77 3.90 3.88
CA TYR A 28 -30.87 3.33 4.66
C TYR A 28 -30.48 1.94 5.18
N PHE A 29 -30.53 1.75 6.50
CA PHE A 29 -30.46 0.42 7.11
C PHE A 29 -31.87 -0.05 7.46
N THR A 30 -32.34 -1.14 6.85
CA THR A 30 -33.58 -1.80 7.24
C THR A 30 -33.26 -2.95 8.20
N ASN A 31 -33.67 -2.82 9.46
CA ASN A 31 -33.65 -3.93 10.41
C ASN A 31 -34.85 -4.84 10.18
N SER A 32 -34.62 -6.04 9.65
CA SER A 32 -35.61 -7.11 9.62
C SER A 32 -35.45 -8.01 10.86
N HIS A 33 -36.23 -7.75 11.90
CA HIS A 33 -36.50 -8.76 12.92
C HIS A 33 -38.00 -8.81 13.23
N SER A 34 -38.63 -9.86 12.73
CA SER A 34 -39.95 -10.33 13.13
C SER A 34 -39.82 -11.13 14.42
N HIS A 35 -40.31 -10.60 15.54
CA HIS A 35 -40.95 -11.40 16.59
C HIS A 35 -41.82 -10.49 17.46
N SER A 36 -43.13 -10.73 17.40
CA SER A 36 -44.15 -10.07 18.20
C SER A 36 -44.40 -10.87 19.48
N THR A 37 -44.17 -10.24 20.64
CA THR A 37 -44.98 -10.49 21.83
C THR A 37 -45.30 -9.15 22.48
N SER A 38 -46.60 -8.95 22.69
CA SER A 38 -47.23 -7.76 23.23
C SER A 38 -46.78 -7.45 24.66
N LYS A 39 -46.48 -6.18 24.95
CA LYS A 39 -47.16 -5.40 26.01
C LYS A 39 -46.67 -3.95 26.00
N SER A 40 -47.64 -3.08 26.26
CA SER A 40 -47.61 -1.62 26.34
C SER A 40 -46.44 -1.06 27.15
N ASN A 41 -45.86 0.05 26.68
CA ASN A 41 -45.66 1.23 27.52
C ASN A 41 -45.42 2.51 26.69
N THR A 42 -46.00 3.58 27.22
CA THR A 42 -46.12 4.96 26.76
C THR A 42 -44.82 5.63 26.30
N PHE A 43 -44.87 6.34 25.16
CA PHE A 43 -43.80 7.23 24.68
C PHE A 43 -43.80 8.57 25.44
N PRO A 44 -42.66 9.05 25.97
CA PRO A 44 -42.50 10.44 26.37
C PRO A 44 -42.20 11.35 25.16
N PRO A 45 -42.39 12.68 25.27
CA PRO A 45 -42.38 13.60 24.13
C PRO A 45 -40.98 13.76 23.52
N GLN A 46 -40.99 14.04 22.22
CA GLN A 46 -39.82 14.24 21.36
C GLN A 46 -38.79 15.19 21.98
N VAL A 47 -37.59 14.68 22.25
CA VAL A 47 -36.41 15.50 22.55
C VAL A 47 -35.97 16.19 21.27
N SER A 48 -35.87 17.52 21.32
CA SER A 48 -35.41 18.38 20.23
C SER A 48 -34.08 17.89 19.67
N SER A 49 -34.04 17.61 18.37
CA SER A 49 -32.81 17.25 17.66
C SER A 49 -31.92 18.47 17.49
N THR A 50 -30.96 18.64 18.41
CA THR A 50 -29.85 19.57 18.20
C THR A 50 -29.01 19.02 17.06
N LYS A 51 -29.04 19.69 15.89
CA LYS A 51 -28.17 19.37 14.76
C LYS A 51 -26.72 19.66 15.18
N ILE A 52 -25.99 18.63 15.58
CA ILE A 52 -24.54 18.69 15.67
C ILE A 52 -24.03 18.57 14.24
N ASN A 53 -23.67 19.70 13.63
CA ASN A 53 -22.95 19.72 12.36
C ASN A 53 -21.50 19.26 12.61
N THR A 54 -21.27 17.96 12.69
CA THR A 54 -19.94 17.40 12.48
C THR A 54 -19.71 17.30 10.97
N THR A 55 -19.27 18.40 10.36
CA THR A 55 -18.52 18.32 9.12
C THR A 55 -17.14 17.74 9.46
N CYS A 56 -17.06 16.42 9.60
CA CYS A 56 -15.80 15.72 9.42
C CYS A 56 -15.52 15.79 7.92
N ALA A 57 -14.84 16.86 7.49
CA ALA A 57 -14.20 16.85 6.19
C ALA A 57 -13.32 15.61 6.16
N VAL A 58 -13.66 14.64 5.30
CA VAL A 58 -12.72 13.57 4.96
C VAL A 58 -11.49 14.30 4.46
N PRO A 59 -10.35 14.26 5.17
CA PRO A 59 -9.15 14.90 4.67
C PRO A 59 -8.90 14.36 3.27
N PRO A 60 -8.57 15.22 2.28
CA PRO A 60 -8.28 14.73 0.95
C PRO A 60 -7.23 13.63 1.07
N ILE A 61 -7.58 12.42 0.63
CA ILE A 61 -6.64 11.29 0.55
C ILE A 61 -5.42 11.85 -0.18
N PRO A 62 -4.22 11.85 0.44
CA PRO A 62 -3.04 12.35 -0.23
C PRO A 62 -2.91 11.61 -1.55
N LYS A 63 -3.03 12.33 -2.67
CA LYS A 63 -2.61 11.84 -3.97
C LYS A 63 -1.11 11.73 -3.87
N PHE A 64 -0.60 10.61 -3.38
CA PHE A 64 0.83 10.45 -3.10
C PHE A 64 1.62 10.77 -4.37
N PRO A 65 2.39 11.88 -4.40
CA PRO A 65 3.34 12.05 -5.47
C PRO A 65 4.41 10.99 -5.21
N HIS A 66 4.41 9.91 -5.99
CA HIS A 66 5.54 8.98 -6.03
C HIS A 66 6.83 9.80 -6.08
N PRO A 67 7.88 9.41 -5.34
CA PRO A 67 9.06 10.22 -5.23
C PRO A 67 9.64 10.47 -6.63
N PRO A 68 10.10 11.69 -6.93
CA PRO A 68 10.90 11.88 -8.13
C PRO A 68 12.18 11.05 -7.97
N TRP A 69 12.49 10.29 -9.00
CA TRP A 69 13.75 9.61 -9.19
C TRP A 69 14.57 10.41 -10.18
N THR A 70 15.79 10.78 -9.80
CA THR A 70 16.74 11.39 -10.75
C THR A 70 17.29 10.31 -11.68
N VAL A 71 17.72 10.69 -12.88
CA VAL A 71 18.33 9.76 -13.82
C VAL A 71 19.58 9.07 -13.25
N SER A 72 20.35 9.76 -12.40
CA SER A 72 21.50 9.21 -11.68
C SER A 72 21.10 8.16 -10.66
N GLU A 73 20.07 8.42 -9.85
CA GLU A 73 19.55 7.42 -8.90
C GLU A 73 18.99 6.19 -9.62
N ILE A 74 18.31 6.38 -10.75
CA ILE A 74 17.80 5.26 -11.57
C ILE A 74 18.96 4.38 -12.04
N ALA A 75 20.00 5.00 -12.61
CA ALA A 75 21.17 4.29 -13.12
C ALA A 75 21.94 3.58 -12.00
N GLU A 76 22.17 4.24 -10.86
CA GLU A 76 22.82 3.65 -9.69
C GLU A 76 22.02 2.46 -9.15
N ALA A 77 20.70 2.64 -8.97
CA ALA A 77 19.83 1.64 -8.37
C ALA A 77 19.80 0.32 -9.16
N ILE A 78 19.92 0.37 -10.48
CA ILE A 78 19.89 -0.82 -11.34
C ILE A 78 21.28 -1.27 -11.80
N ASN A 79 22.33 -0.51 -11.49
CA ASN A 79 23.66 -0.62 -12.10
C ASN A 79 23.57 -0.56 -13.63
N GLY A 80 22.93 0.48 -14.14
CA GLY A 80 22.67 0.71 -15.56
C GLY A 80 23.45 1.91 -16.11
N THR A 81 23.38 2.09 -17.43
CA THR A 81 24.09 3.15 -18.15
C THR A 81 23.12 4.24 -18.57
N ILE A 82 23.43 5.50 -18.24
CA ILE A 82 22.68 6.66 -18.74
C ILE A 82 23.07 6.86 -20.21
N LEU A 83 22.16 6.55 -21.14
CA LEU A 83 22.36 6.85 -22.56
C LEU A 83 21.89 8.25 -22.92
N LYS A 84 20.81 8.70 -22.26
CA LYS A 84 20.24 10.04 -22.46
C LYS A 84 19.82 10.61 -21.12
N TRP A 85 20.22 11.84 -20.85
CA TRP A 85 19.79 12.58 -19.67
C TRP A 85 18.29 12.89 -19.74
N GLY A 86 17.61 12.82 -18.59
CA GLY A 86 16.20 13.17 -18.45
C GLY A 86 15.92 13.82 -17.09
N PRO A 87 14.83 14.58 -16.96
CA PRO A 87 14.48 15.23 -15.70
C PRO A 87 14.05 14.20 -14.64
N PRO A 88 14.04 14.59 -13.35
CA PRO A 88 13.50 13.74 -12.29
C PRO A 88 12.02 13.41 -12.53
N GLY A 89 11.62 12.18 -12.23
CA GLY A 89 10.24 11.75 -12.43
C GLY A 89 9.90 10.48 -11.64
N SER A 90 8.61 10.20 -11.45
CA SER A 90 8.19 8.93 -10.83
C SER A 90 8.20 7.79 -11.84
N ILE A 91 8.13 6.54 -11.37
CA ILE A 91 8.24 5.35 -12.23
C ILE A 91 6.86 4.76 -12.50
N SER A 92 6.57 4.44 -13.76
CA SER A 92 5.43 3.62 -14.17
C SER A 92 5.90 2.45 -15.02
N THR A 93 5.21 1.31 -14.93
CA THR A 93 5.43 0.13 -15.78
C THR A 93 4.28 -0.09 -16.75
N ASP A 94 3.26 0.75 -16.74
CA ASP A 94 2.04 0.60 -17.53
C ASP A 94 1.77 1.89 -18.32
N THR A 95 1.83 1.79 -19.64
CA THR A 95 1.62 2.94 -20.54
C THR A 95 0.18 3.42 -20.54
N ARG A 96 -0.78 2.60 -20.10
CA ARG A 96 -2.20 2.96 -20.04
C ARG A 96 -2.52 3.91 -18.88
N THR A 97 -1.71 3.86 -17.82
CA THR A 97 -1.88 4.69 -16.61
C THR A 97 -0.77 5.73 -16.46
N LEU A 98 0.18 5.78 -17.41
CA LEU A 98 1.30 6.71 -17.41
C LEU A 98 0.81 8.15 -17.34
N GLN A 99 1.38 8.89 -16.39
CA GLN A 99 1.09 10.31 -16.17
C GLN A 99 2.25 11.19 -16.65
N PRO A 100 1.99 12.47 -16.96
CA PRO A 100 3.06 13.41 -17.28
C PRO A 100 4.12 13.47 -16.18
N GLY A 101 5.39 13.53 -16.56
CA GLY A 101 6.51 13.56 -15.61
C GLY A 101 6.96 12.17 -15.13
N GLN A 102 6.45 11.09 -15.71
CA GLN A 102 6.87 9.73 -15.36
C GLN A 102 7.91 9.14 -16.31
N TRP A 103 8.78 8.30 -15.75
CA TRP A 103 9.63 7.39 -16.48
C TRP A 103 8.90 6.06 -16.71
N PHE A 104 9.00 5.53 -17.92
CA PHE A 104 8.45 4.21 -18.26
C PHE A 104 9.50 3.11 -18.10
N PHE A 105 9.24 2.17 -17.19
CA PHE A 105 10.08 0.99 -16.98
C PHE A 105 9.54 -0.18 -17.82
N ALA A 106 10.27 -0.55 -18.87
CA ALA A 106 9.87 -1.61 -19.78
C ALA A 106 10.19 -3.00 -19.19
N ILE A 107 9.20 -3.59 -18.52
CA ILE A 107 9.28 -4.96 -17.98
C ILE A 107 9.05 -6.01 -19.08
N THR A 108 9.81 -7.09 -19.03
CA THR A 108 9.60 -8.29 -19.86
C THR A 108 9.16 -9.45 -18.97
N GLY A 109 8.13 -10.16 -19.39
CA GLY A 109 7.63 -11.39 -18.77
C GLY A 109 7.54 -12.52 -19.80
N LEU A 110 7.00 -13.67 -19.38
CA LEU A 110 6.98 -14.88 -20.21
C LEU A 110 6.21 -14.70 -21.54
N ASN A 111 5.05 -14.04 -21.48
CA ASN A 111 4.15 -13.82 -22.62
C ASN A 111 3.96 -12.33 -22.94
N PHE A 112 4.82 -11.46 -22.41
CA PHE A 112 4.63 -10.02 -22.47
C PHE A 112 5.96 -9.29 -22.54
N ASP A 113 6.05 -8.29 -23.40
CA ASP A 113 7.27 -7.51 -23.56
C ASP A 113 6.93 -6.02 -23.70
N ALA A 114 7.19 -5.26 -22.64
CA ALA A 114 6.82 -3.85 -22.59
C ALA A 114 7.62 -2.96 -23.56
N HIS A 115 8.72 -3.46 -24.12
CA HIS A 115 9.52 -2.68 -25.08
C HIS A 115 8.74 -2.34 -26.35
N HIS A 116 7.76 -3.16 -26.73
CA HIS A 116 6.89 -2.89 -27.87
C HIS A 116 6.09 -1.58 -27.71
N PHE A 117 5.93 -1.09 -26.48
CA PHE A 117 5.23 0.17 -26.21
C PHE A 117 6.16 1.39 -26.17
N ILE A 118 7.49 1.21 -26.31
CA ILE A 118 8.44 2.31 -26.42
C ILE A 118 8.33 2.94 -27.80
N THR A 119 7.33 3.81 -27.94
CA THR A 119 6.99 4.52 -29.18
C THR A 119 6.97 6.03 -28.92
N PRO A 120 7.10 6.88 -29.96
CA PRO A 120 6.94 8.33 -29.84
C PRO A 120 5.61 8.77 -29.21
N ASN A 121 4.59 7.92 -29.21
CA ASN A 121 3.29 8.21 -28.60
C ASN A 121 3.39 8.44 -27.09
N LEU A 122 4.43 7.93 -26.40
CA LEU A 122 4.61 8.23 -24.97
C LEU A 122 4.96 9.72 -24.73
N TYR A 123 5.43 10.45 -25.75
CA TYR A 123 5.68 11.89 -25.64
C TYR A 123 4.40 12.67 -25.38
N SER A 124 3.29 12.29 -26.04
CA SER A 124 2.00 12.97 -25.84
C SER A 124 1.39 12.68 -24.47
N LEU A 125 1.80 11.58 -23.82
CA LEU A 125 1.47 11.27 -22.43
C LEU A 125 2.37 12.00 -21.41
N GLY A 126 3.36 12.78 -21.88
CA GLY A 126 4.31 13.49 -21.03
C GLY A 126 5.36 12.59 -20.37
N CYS A 127 5.62 11.40 -20.94
CA CYS A 127 6.69 10.52 -20.48
C CYS A 127 8.05 11.22 -20.64
N VAL A 128 8.83 11.27 -19.55
CA VAL A 128 10.09 12.01 -19.50
C VAL A 128 11.33 11.14 -19.75
N GLY A 129 11.17 9.82 -19.68
CA GLY A 129 12.26 8.90 -19.97
C GLY A 129 11.86 7.43 -19.92
N VAL A 130 12.77 6.56 -20.34
CA VAL A 130 12.58 5.11 -20.39
C VAL A 130 13.70 4.39 -19.65
N ILE A 131 13.34 3.30 -18.97
CA ILE A 131 14.25 2.35 -18.34
C ILE A 131 14.03 1.01 -19.04
N ALA A 132 15.02 0.54 -19.80
CA ALA A 132 14.88 -0.61 -20.68
C ALA A 132 16.23 -1.28 -20.96
N ASN A 133 16.26 -2.57 -21.29
CA ASN A 133 17.51 -3.23 -21.70
C ASN A 133 17.80 -3.07 -23.20
N ARG A 134 16.76 -2.92 -24.03
CA ARG A 134 16.88 -2.66 -25.47
C ARG A 134 16.61 -1.19 -25.80
N VAL A 135 17.53 -0.59 -26.53
CA VAL A 135 17.41 0.79 -27.01
C VAL A 135 16.40 0.84 -28.15
N SER A 136 15.43 1.76 -28.06
CA SER A 136 14.52 2.08 -29.18
C SER A 136 15.08 3.24 -29.98
N HIS A 137 15.35 3.03 -31.28
CA HIS A 137 15.94 4.04 -32.16
C HIS A 137 15.07 5.31 -32.30
N ASN A 138 13.76 5.19 -32.09
CA ASN A 138 12.81 6.29 -32.22
C ASN A 138 12.52 7.01 -30.89
N TRP A 139 13.31 6.74 -29.84
CA TRP A 139 13.18 7.39 -28.53
C TRP A 139 14.20 8.53 -28.36
N ASP A 140 13.76 9.74 -28.00
CA ASP A 140 14.61 10.95 -27.90
C ASP A 140 14.68 11.61 -26.51
N LYS A 141 13.93 11.11 -25.51
CA LYS A 141 13.95 11.62 -24.13
C LYS A 141 14.97 10.87 -23.26
N GLY A 142 14.89 11.04 -21.95
CA GLY A 142 15.74 10.35 -20.98
C GLY A 142 15.75 8.84 -21.22
N PHE A 143 16.91 8.21 -21.08
CA PHE A 143 17.05 6.77 -21.31
C PHE A 143 18.14 6.21 -20.41
N VAL A 144 17.76 5.30 -19.53
CA VAL A 144 18.68 4.48 -18.73
C VAL A 144 18.63 3.06 -19.25
N GLN A 145 19.77 2.57 -19.72
CA GLN A 145 19.91 1.22 -20.24
C GLN A 145 20.21 0.24 -19.10
N ILE A 146 19.41 -0.80 -19.01
CA ILE A 146 19.68 -1.98 -18.20
C ILE A 146 20.73 -2.83 -18.94
N GLU A 147 21.82 -3.19 -18.25
CA GLU A 147 22.84 -4.08 -18.83
C GLU A 147 22.20 -5.42 -19.27
N SER A 148 22.55 -5.89 -20.47
CA SER A 148 22.04 -7.14 -21.04
C SER A 148 23.03 -8.28 -20.81
N SER A 149 22.89 -8.96 -19.67
CA SER A 149 23.57 -10.22 -19.29
C SER A 149 22.65 -11.45 -19.32
N SER A 150 21.31 -11.31 -19.32
CA SER A 150 20.36 -12.43 -19.43
C SER A 150 18.93 -12.02 -19.82
N ASN A 151 18.07 -13.01 -20.17
CA ASN A 151 16.68 -12.81 -20.59
C ASN A 151 15.74 -12.19 -19.52
N ASN A 152 16.11 -12.21 -18.23
CA ASN A 152 15.26 -11.71 -17.12
C ASN A 152 15.75 -10.39 -16.51
N ASN A 153 16.58 -9.64 -17.24
CA ASN A 153 17.28 -8.49 -16.66
C ASN A 153 16.38 -7.33 -16.24
N THR A 154 15.19 -7.18 -16.83
CA THR A 154 14.26 -6.11 -16.48
C THR A 154 13.60 -6.34 -15.12
N LEU A 155 13.15 -7.56 -14.82
CA LEU A 155 12.61 -7.92 -13.50
C LEU A 155 13.68 -7.90 -12.41
N ILE A 156 14.91 -8.34 -12.72
CA ILE A 156 16.03 -8.25 -11.79
C ILE A 156 16.33 -6.77 -11.48
N SER A 157 16.35 -5.92 -12.50
CA SER A 157 16.58 -4.47 -12.33
C SER A 157 15.46 -3.79 -11.54
N LEU A 158 14.20 -4.21 -11.74
CA LEU A 158 13.07 -3.73 -10.94
C LEU A 158 13.26 -4.07 -9.45
N ASN A 159 13.67 -5.30 -9.15
CA ASN A 159 13.96 -5.73 -7.79
C ASN A 159 15.15 -4.95 -7.19
N LYS A 160 16.24 -4.74 -7.95
CA LYS A 160 17.37 -3.90 -7.50
C LYS A 160 16.90 -2.49 -7.15
N MET A 161 16.04 -1.89 -7.99
CA MET A 161 15.47 -0.57 -7.73
C MET A 161 14.57 -0.55 -6.49
N ALA A 162 13.79 -1.61 -6.25
CA ALA A 162 13.00 -1.76 -5.03
C ALA A 162 13.86 -1.89 -3.77
N ILE A 163 14.96 -2.65 -3.82
CA ILE A 163 15.93 -2.77 -2.73
C ILE A 163 16.61 -1.42 -2.46
N TYR A 164 16.98 -0.68 -3.51
CA TYR A 164 17.52 0.67 -3.38
C TYR A 164 16.52 1.61 -2.67
N ALA A 165 15.25 1.58 -3.09
CA ALA A 165 14.19 2.36 -2.45
C ALA A 165 14.00 1.97 -0.97
N ARG A 166 14.04 0.66 -0.66
CA ARG A 166 13.95 0.15 0.71
C ARG A 166 15.16 0.54 1.57
N ASN A 167 16.37 0.60 1.00
CA ASN A 167 17.57 1.06 1.71
C ASN A 167 17.47 2.53 2.14
N ARG A 168 16.81 3.35 1.32
CA ARG A 168 16.56 4.77 1.60
C ARG A 168 15.48 5.00 2.67
N PHE A 169 14.52 4.09 2.80
CA PHE A 169 13.47 4.19 3.80
C PHE A 169 13.93 3.65 5.15
N HIS A 170 13.88 4.47 6.20
CA HIS A 170 14.33 4.10 7.54
C HIS A 170 13.19 3.97 8.56
N GLY A 171 11.96 4.32 8.18
CA GLY A 171 10.79 4.18 9.04
C GLY A 171 10.35 2.72 9.22
N PRO A 172 9.39 2.47 10.12
CA PRO A 172 8.83 1.13 10.30
C PRO A 172 8.10 0.66 9.04
N LEU A 173 8.42 -0.56 8.61
CA LEU A 173 7.71 -1.23 7.54
C LEU A 173 6.93 -2.41 8.10
N ILE A 174 5.62 -2.35 7.97
CA ILE A 174 4.68 -3.41 8.32
C ILE A 174 4.49 -4.30 7.08
N GLY A 175 4.92 -5.55 7.16
CA GLY A 175 4.65 -6.57 6.16
C GLY A 175 3.60 -7.54 6.68
N LEU A 176 2.51 -7.75 5.94
CA LEU A 176 1.43 -8.63 6.37
C LEU A 176 1.04 -9.67 5.33
N THR A 177 0.75 -10.88 5.81
CA THR A 177 0.24 -11.98 4.98
C THR A 177 -0.94 -12.68 5.67
N GLY A 178 -1.68 -13.46 4.90
CA GLY A 178 -2.89 -14.15 5.34
C GLY A 178 -3.60 -14.78 4.15
N SER A 179 -4.49 -15.74 4.38
CA SER A 179 -5.34 -16.28 3.31
C SER A 179 -6.43 -15.25 2.96
N VAL A 180 -7.09 -14.70 3.98
CA VAL A 180 -8.17 -13.72 3.85
C VAL A 180 -7.87 -12.46 4.69
N GLY A 181 -8.43 -11.31 4.31
CA GLY A 181 -8.41 -10.09 5.12
C GLY A 181 -7.19 -9.19 4.92
N LYS A 182 -6.18 -9.60 4.15
CA LYS A 182 -4.96 -8.82 3.88
C LYS A 182 -5.23 -7.35 3.53
N THR A 183 -6.07 -7.10 2.53
CA THR A 183 -6.37 -5.73 2.05
C THR A 183 -7.16 -4.89 3.02
N THR A 184 -8.11 -5.50 3.71
CA THR A 184 -8.86 -4.84 4.77
C THR A 184 -7.91 -4.45 5.91
N THR A 185 -7.10 -5.40 6.40
CA THR A 185 -6.17 -5.16 7.51
C THR A 185 -5.07 -4.18 7.16
N ARG A 186 -4.47 -4.24 5.95
CA ARG A 186 -3.51 -3.24 5.47
C ARG A 186 -4.10 -1.83 5.56
N THR A 187 -5.33 -1.66 5.06
CA THR A 187 -6.01 -0.37 5.06
C THR A 187 -6.30 0.10 6.47
N MET A 188 -6.78 -0.79 7.35
CA MET A 188 -7.05 -0.46 8.76
C MET A 188 -5.77 -0.07 9.51
N ILE A 189 -4.66 -0.79 9.32
CA ILE A 189 -3.36 -0.44 9.90
C ILE A 189 -2.92 0.93 9.39
N ALA A 190 -3.02 1.18 8.08
CA ALA A 190 -2.63 2.46 7.51
C ALA A 190 -3.46 3.62 8.09
N LEU A 191 -4.79 3.49 8.14
CA LEU A 191 -5.69 4.49 8.72
C LEU A 191 -5.40 4.75 10.20
N ALA A 192 -5.09 3.70 10.98
CA ALA A 192 -4.76 3.87 12.38
C ALA A 192 -3.41 4.58 12.60
N LEU A 193 -2.46 4.41 11.67
CA LEU A 193 -1.15 5.07 11.70
C LEU A 193 -1.20 6.53 11.23
N GLU A 194 -2.22 6.95 10.47
CA GLU A 194 -2.36 8.32 9.98
C GLU A 194 -2.43 9.36 11.11
N GLY A 195 -2.91 8.98 12.29
CA GLY A 195 -2.90 9.84 13.48
C GLY A 195 -1.51 10.05 14.10
N LEU A 196 -0.51 9.24 13.71
CA LEU A 196 0.86 9.26 14.24
C LEU A 196 1.86 9.79 13.22
N GLY A 197 1.53 9.76 11.93
CA GLY A 197 2.39 10.25 10.88
C GLY A 197 1.86 9.89 9.49
N SER A 198 2.62 10.28 8.48
CA SER A 198 2.34 9.97 7.08
C SER A 198 2.58 8.48 6.79
N VAL A 199 1.68 7.87 6.01
CA VAL A 199 1.70 6.43 5.74
C VAL A 199 1.68 6.16 4.25
N HIS A 200 2.62 5.33 3.80
CA HIS A 200 2.60 4.73 2.48
C HIS A 200 2.02 3.32 2.56
N GLN A 201 1.12 2.96 1.66
CA GLN A 201 0.54 1.61 1.62
C GLN A 201 0.51 1.07 0.18
N SER A 202 0.70 -0.24 0.01
CA SER A 202 0.67 -0.86 -1.33
C SER A 202 -0.68 -0.60 -2.03
N PRO A 203 -0.72 -0.15 -3.30
CA PRO A 203 -1.97 0.08 -4.01
C PRO A 203 -2.71 -1.23 -4.35
N GLY A 204 -4.03 -1.26 -4.15
CA GLY A 204 -4.88 -2.37 -4.59
C GLY A 204 -4.36 -3.75 -4.13
N ASN A 205 -4.12 -4.65 -5.10
CA ASN A 205 -3.65 -6.02 -4.85
C ASN A 205 -2.15 -6.22 -5.15
N TRP A 206 -1.33 -5.17 -5.01
CA TRP A 206 0.11 -5.20 -5.25
C TRP A 206 0.88 -5.99 -4.19
N ASN A 207 0.67 -7.31 -4.19
CA ASN A 207 1.17 -8.23 -3.17
C ASN A 207 2.10 -9.32 -3.72
N ASN A 208 2.28 -9.38 -5.04
CA ASN A 208 3.27 -10.25 -5.68
C ASN A 208 4.60 -9.51 -5.89
N ARG A 209 5.60 -10.20 -6.45
CA ARG A 209 6.95 -9.66 -6.68
C ARG A 209 6.98 -8.30 -7.37
N ILE A 210 6.22 -8.13 -8.45
CA ILE A 210 6.18 -6.89 -9.22
C ILE A 210 5.47 -5.79 -8.42
N GLY A 211 4.28 -6.08 -7.87
CA GLY A 211 3.50 -5.11 -7.11
C GLY A 211 4.22 -4.61 -5.86
N VAL A 212 4.87 -5.51 -5.11
CA VAL A 212 5.66 -5.13 -3.94
C VAL A 212 6.90 -4.32 -4.35
N SER A 213 7.57 -4.68 -5.45
CA SER A 213 8.69 -3.88 -5.98
C SER A 213 8.25 -2.45 -6.28
N LEU A 214 7.12 -2.28 -6.98
CA LEU A 214 6.58 -0.97 -7.30
C LEU A 214 6.09 -0.20 -6.08
N SER A 215 5.54 -0.91 -5.09
CA SER A 215 5.18 -0.29 -3.82
C SER A 215 6.40 0.28 -3.10
N LEU A 216 7.53 -0.44 -3.08
CA LEU A 216 8.78 0.05 -2.49
C LEU A 216 9.37 1.23 -3.27
N ILE A 217 9.43 1.13 -4.61
CA ILE A 217 9.89 2.21 -5.50
C ILE A 217 9.06 3.49 -5.30
N GLY A 218 7.76 3.30 -5.03
CA GLY A 218 6.80 4.36 -4.80
C GLY A 218 6.83 5.02 -3.41
N ILE A 219 7.65 4.54 -2.46
CA ILE A 219 7.75 5.10 -1.10
C ILE A 219 8.20 6.58 -1.16
N PRO A 220 7.37 7.54 -0.72
CA PRO A 220 7.74 8.96 -0.67
C PRO A 220 8.99 9.20 0.19
N ARG A 221 9.72 10.28 -0.09
CA ARG A 221 10.98 10.60 0.62
C ARG A 221 10.78 10.90 2.09
N ASN A 222 9.64 11.52 2.43
CA ASN A 222 9.31 12.02 3.77
C ASN A 222 8.05 11.30 4.28
N VAL A 223 8.04 9.97 4.24
CA VAL A 223 6.96 9.17 4.83
C VAL A 223 7.43 8.52 6.12
N ASP A 224 6.56 8.46 7.12
CA ASP A 224 6.90 7.95 8.44
C ASP A 224 6.77 6.42 8.50
N PHE A 225 5.72 5.87 7.87
CA PHE A 225 5.38 4.45 7.91
C PHE A 225 5.14 3.86 6.53
N ALA A 226 5.39 2.56 6.37
CA ALA A 226 5.02 1.80 5.18
C ALA A 226 4.25 0.52 5.54
N VAL A 227 3.14 0.24 4.87
CA VAL A 227 2.31 -0.96 5.10
C VAL A 227 2.12 -1.73 3.79
N LEU A 228 2.72 -2.91 3.68
CA LEU A 228 2.74 -3.71 2.47
C LEU A 228 2.10 -5.09 2.68
N GLU A 229 1.26 -5.48 1.71
CA GLU A 229 0.76 -6.86 1.62
C GLU A 229 1.75 -7.77 0.92
N LEU A 230 2.00 -8.94 1.51
CA LEU A 230 2.85 -9.98 0.94
C LEU A 230 1.99 -11.20 0.61
N GLY A 231 1.81 -11.44 -0.70
CA GLY A 231 1.06 -12.53 -1.27
C GLY A 231 1.96 -13.63 -1.80
N MET A 232 1.39 -14.81 -2.01
CA MET A 232 2.11 -15.95 -2.57
C MET A 232 1.18 -16.87 -3.34
N SER A 233 1.71 -17.47 -4.40
CA SER A 233 1.10 -18.58 -5.13
C SER A 233 1.78 -19.91 -4.81
N GLY A 234 3.01 -19.90 -4.30
CA GLY A 234 3.78 -21.10 -3.99
C GLY A 234 4.82 -20.88 -2.88
N LYS A 235 5.46 -21.98 -2.48
CA LYS A 235 6.53 -21.99 -1.46
C LYS A 235 7.70 -21.09 -1.91
N GLY A 236 8.30 -20.37 -0.98
CA GLY A 236 9.47 -19.49 -1.17
C GLY A 236 9.14 -18.05 -1.57
N GLU A 237 7.93 -17.77 -2.06
CA GLU A 237 7.57 -16.42 -2.53
C GLU A 237 7.46 -15.43 -1.38
N ILE A 238 6.87 -15.80 -0.23
CA ILE A 238 6.80 -14.91 0.93
C ILE A 238 8.20 -14.60 1.44
N LEU A 239 9.10 -15.60 1.47
CA LEU A 239 10.49 -15.38 1.85
C LEU A 239 11.18 -14.37 0.91
N GLU A 240 11.00 -14.50 -0.41
CA GLU A 240 11.56 -13.55 -1.38
C GLU A 240 11.03 -12.13 -1.14
N LEU A 241 9.72 -11.98 -0.93
CA LEU A 241 9.11 -10.69 -0.64
C LEU A 241 9.59 -10.10 0.68
N ALA A 242 9.71 -10.92 1.73
CA ALA A 242 10.19 -10.49 3.04
C ALA A 242 11.66 -10.05 3.00
N ARG A 243 12.50 -10.73 2.21
CA ARG A 243 13.89 -10.33 1.93
C ARG A 243 14.00 -8.98 1.26
N MET A 244 13.13 -8.73 0.28
CA MET A 244 13.06 -7.45 -0.43
C MET A 244 12.53 -6.33 0.48
N CYS A 245 11.46 -6.58 1.23
CA CYS A 245 10.80 -5.56 2.07
C CYS A 245 11.51 -5.30 3.40
N ARG A 246 12.21 -6.29 3.97
CA ARG A 246 12.80 -6.25 5.32
C ARG A 246 11.86 -5.58 6.34
N PRO A 247 10.66 -6.14 6.57
CA PRO A 247 9.68 -5.57 7.50
C PRO A 247 10.21 -5.64 8.93
N SER A 248 10.08 -4.54 9.66
CA SER A 248 10.35 -4.48 11.10
C SER A 248 9.16 -4.98 11.92
N ILE A 249 7.95 -4.98 11.34
CA ILE A 249 6.74 -5.54 11.93
C ILE A 249 6.15 -6.55 10.94
N ARG A 250 6.01 -7.79 11.37
CA ARG A 250 5.59 -8.93 10.53
C ARG A 250 4.29 -9.47 11.05
N VAL A 251 3.25 -9.48 10.23
CA VAL A 251 1.89 -9.86 10.65
C VAL A 251 1.42 -11.09 9.87
N ILE A 252 0.96 -12.12 10.57
CA ILE A 252 0.27 -13.26 9.98
C ILE A 252 -1.17 -13.26 10.47
N LEU A 253 -2.11 -13.03 9.55
CA LEU A 253 -3.53 -12.87 9.86
C LEU A 253 -4.26 -14.19 10.07
N ASN A 254 -4.04 -15.17 9.19
CA ASN A 254 -4.72 -16.47 9.21
C ASN A 254 -4.12 -17.42 8.17
N VAL A 255 -4.36 -18.70 8.39
CA VAL A 255 -4.15 -19.80 7.47
C VAL A 255 -5.52 -20.38 7.09
N GLY A 256 -5.84 -20.32 5.81
CA GLY A 256 -7.06 -20.89 5.26
C GLY A 256 -6.83 -21.45 3.86
N ALA A 257 -7.86 -22.10 3.33
CA ALA A 257 -7.89 -22.85 2.07
C ALA A 257 -7.70 -22.03 0.77
N SER A 258 -7.02 -20.88 0.83
CA SER A 258 -6.60 -20.16 -0.37
C SER A 258 -5.33 -20.81 -0.94
N HIS A 259 -5.26 -20.96 -2.26
CA HIS A 259 -4.12 -21.57 -2.98
C HIS A 259 -3.93 -23.09 -2.79
N LEU A 260 -4.91 -23.84 -2.26
CA LEU A 260 -4.81 -25.31 -2.15
C LEU A 260 -4.47 -26.02 -3.48
N GLY A 261 -4.78 -25.45 -4.64
CA GLY A 261 -4.34 -26.01 -5.92
C GLY A 261 -2.81 -26.15 -6.07
N ASN A 262 -2.05 -25.36 -5.30
CA ASN A 262 -0.58 -25.33 -5.31
C ASN A 262 0.04 -25.89 -4.01
N PHE A 263 -0.78 -26.27 -3.03
CA PHE A 263 -0.34 -26.72 -1.71
C PHE A 263 -1.09 -27.99 -1.31
N GLY A 264 -0.36 -28.99 -0.82
CA GLY A 264 -0.93 -30.29 -0.46
C GLY A 264 -1.80 -30.27 0.81
N SER A 265 -1.64 -29.26 1.67
CA SER A 265 -2.41 -29.15 2.93
C SER A 265 -2.41 -27.74 3.51
N LEU A 266 -3.23 -27.50 4.55
CA LEU A 266 -3.23 -26.23 5.30
C LEU A 266 -1.92 -26.02 6.07
N GLU A 267 -1.27 -27.09 6.53
CA GLU A 267 0.03 -27.04 7.17
C GLU A 267 1.10 -26.52 6.20
N GLU A 268 1.05 -26.94 4.92
CA GLU A 268 1.96 -26.41 3.92
C GLU A 268 1.70 -24.91 3.64
N VAL A 269 0.44 -24.49 3.62
CA VAL A 269 0.07 -23.07 3.52
C VAL A 269 0.58 -22.30 4.74
N SER A 270 0.46 -22.87 5.94
CA SER A 270 0.98 -22.29 7.18
C SER A 270 2.49 -22.07 7.10
N VAL A 271 3.25 -23.11 6.74
CA VAL A 271 4.71 -23.04 6.58
C VAL A 271 5.10 -21.97 5.56
N ALA A 272 4.43 -21.93 4.41
CA ALA A 272 4.72 -20.95 3.37
C ALA A 272 4.36 -19.51 3.80
N LYS A 273 3.32 -19.28 4.60
CA LYS A 273 3.05 -17.96 5.19
C LYS A 273 4.07 -17.61 6.28
N GLY A 274 4.47 -18.59 7.08
CA GLY A 274 5.47 -18.47 8.14
C GLY A 274 6.86 -18.09 7.64
N GLU A 275 7.12 -18.23 6.33
CA GLU A 275 8.31 -17.68 5.68
C GLU A 275 8.55 -16.21 5.99
N ILE A 276 7.48 -15.43 6.24
CA ILE A 276 7.60 -14.02 6.63
C ILE A 276 8.40 -13.83 7.92
N LEU A 277 8.44 -14.84 8.79
CA LEU A 277 9.14 -14.80 10.08
C LEU A 277 10.61 -15.19 9.99
N ARG A 278 11.03 -15.93 8.94
CA ARG A 278 12.33 -16.63 8.89
C ARG A 278 13.55 -15.73 9.07
N GLU A 279 13.46 -14.50 8.58
CA GLU A 279 14.55 -13.51 8.64
C GLU A 279 14.21 -12.32 9.53
N ALA A 280 13.30 -12.52 10.50
CA ALA A 280 13.10 -11.57 11.58
C ALA A 280 14.36 -11.49 12.45
N LYS A 281 14.75 -10.27 12.84
CA LYS A 281 15.96 -9.99 13.62
C LYS A 281 15.62 -9.45 15.00
N PRO A 282 16.52 -9.53 15.99
CA PRO A 282 16.32 -8.83 17.26
C PRO A 282 15.98 -7.36 17.02
N GLY A 283 14.90 -6.89 17.66
CA GLY A 283 14.30 -5.57 17.42
C GLY A 283 13.05 -5.59 16.51
N ASP A 284 12.88 -6.61 15.68
CA ASP A 284 11.63 -6.82 14.93
C ASP A 284 10.50 -7.29 15.86
N VAL A 285 9.26 -7.09 15.40
CA VAL A 285 8.04 -7.58 16.05
C VAL A 285 7.30 -8.54 15.11
N CYS A 286 6.97 -9.72 15.61
CA CYS A 286 6.14 -10.70 14.93
C CYS A 286 4.76 -10.76 15.61
N VAL A 287 3.73 -10.36 14.88
CA VAL A 287 2.32 -10.39 15.32
C VAL A 287 1.65 -11.62 14.74
N LEU A 288 1.27 -12.55 15.62
CA LEU A 288 0.60 -13.79 15.28
C LEU A 288 -0.86 -13.71 15.72
N PHE A 289 -1.78 -14.13 14.85
CA PHE A 289 -3.19 -14.24 15.20
C PHE A 289 -3.42 -15.44 16.10
N ALA A 290 -3.80 -15.18 17.35
CA ALA A 290 -3.84 -16.17 18.43
C ALA A 290 -4.97 -17.20 18.29
N ASP A 291 -6.05 -16.83 17.60
CA ASP A 291 -7.22 -17.69 17.39
C ASP A 291 -7.01 -18.70 16.24
N ASP A 292 -5.86 -18.67 15.54
CA ASP A 292 -5.49 -19.61 14.49
C ASP A 292 -4.35 -20.54 14.97
N PRO A 293 -4.65 -21.82 15.28
CA PRO A 293 -3.66 -22.77 15.77
C PRO A 293 -2.48 -23.00 14.82
N LEU A 294 -2.72 -22.94 13.51
CA LEU A 294 -1.65 -23.15 12.52
C LEU A 294 -0.69 -21.95 12.50
N VAL A 295 -1.21 -20.73 12.65
CA VAL A 295 -0.38 -19.53 12.84
C VAL A 295 0.41 -19.62 14.14
N MET A 296 -0.26 -19.97 15.24
CA MET A 296 0.35 -20.04 16.57
C MET A 296 1.42 -21.12 16.71
N SER A 297 1.35 -22.16 15.88
CA SER A 297 2.36 -23.22 15.79
C SER A 297 3.68 -22.78 15.15
N LEU A 298 3.69 -21.62 14.45
CA LEU A 298 4.86 -21.17 13.70
C LEU A 298 6.00 -20.72 14.63
N PRO A 299 7.25 -21.12 14.36
CA PRO A 299 8.39 -20.70 15.14
C PRO A 299 8.72 -19.22 14.87
N VAL A 300 8.92 -18.46 15.95
CA VAL A 300 9.46 -17.10 15.91
C VAL A 300 10.96 -17.17 16.24
N PRO A 301 11.85 -16.52 15.46
CA PRO A 301 13.29 -16.55 15.76
C PRO A 301 13.62 -16.02 17.17
N ILE A 302 14.65 -16.60 17.77
CA ILE A 302 15.10 -16.24 19.13
C ILE A 302 15.49 -14.75 19.17
N GLY A 303 15.08 -14.05 20.22
CA GLY A 303 15.38 -12.62 20.43
C GLY A 303 14.48 -11.65 19.66
N VAL A 304 13.53 -12.15 18.86
CA VAL A 304 12.49 -11.35 18.21
C VAL A 304 11.30 -11.19 19.15
N LYS A 305 10.69 -10.00 19.18
CA LYS A 305 9.49 -9.76 20.00
C LYS A 305 8.31 -10.49 19.35
N ARG A 306 7.64 -11.35 20.12
CA ARG A 306 6.38 -12.00 19.73
C ARG A 306 5.22 -11.27 20.37
N ALA A 307 4.27 -10.84 19.56
CA ALA A 307 2.98 -10.31 20.00
C ALA A 307 1.87 -11.24 19.50
N GLU A 308 0.86 -11.44 20.32
CA GLU A 308 -0.27 -12.30 20.03
C GLU A 308 -1.51 -11.42 20.00
N SER A 309 -2.36 -11.60 18.98
CA SER A 309 -3.62 -10.86 18.87
C SER A 309 -4.77 -11.84 18.92
N THR A 310 -5.58 -11.75 19.98
CA THR A 310 -6.86 -12.44 20.14
C THR A 310 -7.98 -11.49 19.69
N ARG A 311 -9.08 -12.03 19.11
CA ARG A 311 -10.33 -11.28 18.81
C ARG A 311 -10.14 -9.86 18.22
N TRP A 312 -9.76 -9.75 16.95
CA TRP A 312 -9.79 -8.52 16.09
C TRP A 312 -9.39 -7.15 16.69
N HIS A 313 -8.73 -7.08 17.85
CA HIS A 313 -8.19 -5.86 18.43
C HIS A 313 -6.66 -5.93 18.42
N VAL A 314 -6.04 -4.97 17.73
CA VAL A 314 -4.61 -4.71 17.79
C VAL A 314 -4.44 -3.33 18.40
N ASN A 315 -4.01 -3.26 19.66
CA ASN A 315 -3.62 -1.99 20.27
C ASN A 315 -2.27 -1.55 19.69
N LEU A 316 -2.31 -0.72 18.64
CA LEU A 316 -1.12 -0.22 17.93
C LEU A 316 -0.23 0.67 18.81
N TYR A 317 -0.78 1.32 19.83
CA TYR A 317 -0.02 2.15 20.77
C TYR A 317 0.91 1.29 21.64
N SER A 318 0.45 0.10 22.04
CA SER A 318 1.25 -0.90 22.74
C SER A 318 2.36 -1.50 21.86
N LEU A 319 2.13 -1.67 20.55
CA LEU A 319 3.15 -2.15 19.61
C LEU A 319 4.34 -1.18 19.48
N MET A 320 4.11 0.12 19.62
CA MET A 320 5.17 1.13 19.50
C MET A 320 5.86 1.47 20.82
N SER A 321 5.27 1.13 21.98
CA SER A 321 5.74 1.59 23.29
C SER A 321 6.33 0.53 24.22
N LEU A 322 6.36 -0.77 23.89
CA LEU A 322 6.50 -1.78 24.95
C LEU A 322 7.90 -2.41 25.20
N ASN A 323 8.27 -2.29 26.48
CA ASN A 323 9.26 -3.06 27.26
C ASN A 323 8.71 -4.42 27.78
N SER A 324 7.53 -4.88 27.34
CA SER A 324 6.95 -6.17 27.76
C SER A 324 6.76 -7.14 26.59
N THR A 325 6.91 -8.44 26.89
CA THR A 325 6.89 -9.59 25.96
C THR A 325 5.50 -10.21 25.80
N ARG A 326 4.44 -9.56 26.29
CA ARG A 326 3.04 -10.00 26.15
C ARG A 326 2.15 -8.76 26.11
N ILE A 327 1.34 -8.65 25.06
CA ILE A 327 0.29 -7.62 24.93
C ILE A 327 -1.04 -8.38 25.00
N ASP A 328 -1.56 -8.56 26.21
CA ASP A 328 -2.93 -9.06 26.38
C ASP A 328 -3.88 -7.88 26.15
N VAL A 329 -4.78 -7.99 25.16
CA VAL A 329 -5.80 -6.98 24.86
C VAL A 329 -7.14 -7.49 25.38
N ASP A 330 -7.48 -7.12 26.62
CA ASP A 330 -8.78 -7.43 27.21
C ASP A 330 -9.83 -6.38 26.82
N MET A 331 -11.04 -6.84 26.53
CA MET A 331 -12.27 -6.04 26.60
C MET A 331 -13.10 -6.57 27.78
N PRO A 332 -13.78 -5.69 28.54
CA PRO A 332 -14.73 -6.15 29.55
C PRO A 332 -15.86 -6.92 28.86
N ASP A 333 -16.28 -8.02 29.49
CA ASP A 333 -17.34 -8.89 29.00
C ASP A 333 -18.57 -8.11 28.56
N ALA A 334 -19.10 -8.47 27.38
CA ALA A 334 -20.43 -8.06 26.95
C ALA A 334 -21.47 -8.81 27.82
N GLY A 335 -21.62 -8.34 29.06
CA GLY A 335 -22.45 -8.97 30.06
C GLY A 335 -22.63 -8.06 31.28
N GLY A 336 -23.45 -7.00 31.13
CA GLY A 336 -24.05 -6.31 32.27
C GLY A 336 -23.62 -4.86 32.47
N HIS A 337 -24.61 -3.98 32.28
CA HIS A 337 -24.69 -2.58 32.69
C HIS A 337 -23.90 -1.49 31.94
N LEU A 338 -24.70 -0.64 31.29
CA LEU A 338 -24.43 0.75 30.91
C LEU A 338 -23.63 1.51 31.99
N GLY A 339 -22.49 2.12 31.62
CA GLY A 339 -21.82 3.04 32.52
C GLY A 339 -20.47 3.61 32.06
N SER A 340 -20.47 4.52 31.06
CA SER A 340 -19.34 5.40 30.69
C SER A 340 -18.03 4.66 30.29
N VAL A 341 -17.08 5.21 29.55
CA VAL A 341 -16.06 6.14 30.03
C VAL A 341 -15.38 6.76 28.80
N TYR A 342 -15.49 8.08 28.69
CA TYR A 342 -14.48 8.95 28.08
C TYR A 342 -13.17 8.80 28.87
N SER A 343 -12.05 8.46 28.23
CA SER A 343 -10.72 8.98 28.62
C SER A 343 -9.65 8.42 27.68
N LEU A 344 -9.07 9.27 26.83
CA LEU A 344 -7.73 9.09 26.23
C LEU A 344 -7.18 10.48 25.85
N MET A 345 -7.10 11.34 26.86
CA MET A 345 -6.23 12.51 26.90
C MET A 345 -5.67 12.55 28.32
N SER A 346 -4.45 12.05 28.50
CA SER A 346 -3.51 12.41 29.58
C SER A 346 -2.31 11.46 29.50
N LEU A 347 -1.26 11.90 28.79
CA LEU A 347 0.16 11.96 29.20
C LEU A 347 1.05 12.11 27.97
#